data_AF-A0A921IK49-F1
#
_entry.id   AF-A0A921IK49-F1
#
_cell.length_a   1.000
_cell.length_b   1.000
_cell.length_c   1.000
_cell.angle_alpha   90.00
_cell.angle_beta   90.00
_cell.angle_gamma   90.00
#
_symmetry.space_group_name_H-M   'P 1'
#
loop_
_entity.id
_entity.type
_entity.pdbx_description
1 polymer ?
#
loop_
_entity_poly.entity_id
_entity_poly.type
_entity_poly.pdbx_seq_one_letter_code
_entity_poly.pdbx_strand_id
1 'polypeptide(L)'
;MLIQFTVENHRSIKNSAVISFAASKDKSFEEYLLHPDAKKTLLPALAIYGANAAGKSNVLHAMMTMKEMVVGNAAKASKGQKLPWEPFGGIKQPTTFEIVFIYQGIRYTYGFSFDAKKIYKEYLFHWPNGREALIFSREDGVFEFRENINEQMTLSNRTPDNKLYLVSSNDWNLPQTENAYRWFLEKLTFLMEEEPATSETVAQIASGDDKKARILKELLLADLGITDVAIKNSSGKAPVITTTHRIINEDGTTEYFQLLMEQESAGTQHFFTRIGGWLQALENGALLVVDEIEDSLHPLLTRRLIEMVQDKAINTKGAQLIFTTHDAMLLDLNFFRRDQIWFAEKNDKTCATELYSLTSFSPRKGENVRKGYLQGRFGAIPFIGGDAR
;
A
#
# COMPACT_ATOMS: atom_id res chain seq x y z
N MET A 1 10.91 4.25 -2.35
CA MET A 1 10.43 3.06 -3.08
C MET A 1 10.61 1.81 -2.24
N LEU A 2 9.60 0.97 -2.17
CA LEU A 2 9.65 -0.37 -1.57
C LEU A 2 10.38 -1.34 -2.52
N ILE A 3 11.24 -2.19 -1.96
CA ILE A 3 11.89 -3.31 -2.67
C ILE A 3 11.23 -4.63 -2.26
N GLN A 4 11.04 -4.85 -0.95
CA GLN A 4 10.53 -6.10 -0.42
C GLN A 4 9.80 -5.86 0.90
N PHE A 5 8.74 -6.62 1.14
CA PHE A 5 8.10 -6.76 2.44
C PHE A 5 7.97 -8.23 2.79
N THR A 6 8.24 -8.57 4.05
CA THR A 6 8.17 -9.92 4.59
C THR A 6 7.37 -9.92 5.88
N VAL A 7 6.48 -10.90 6.03
CA VAL A 7 5.67 -11.11 7.22
C VAL A 7 5.65 -12.59 7.59
N GLU A 8 5.70 -12.88 8.88
CA GLU A 8 5.50 -14.22 9.42
C GLU A 8 4.57 -14.16 10.63
N ASN A 9 3.69 -15.17 10.74
CA ASN A 9 2.78 -15.36 11.86
C ASN A 9 1.88 -14.13 12.15
N HIS A 10 1.02 -13.77 11.19
CA HIS A 10 0.07 -12.66 11.27
C HIS A 10 -1.28 -13.02 10.66
N ARG A 11 -2.35 -13.01 11.44
CA ARG A 11 -3.72 -13.37 11.04
C ARG A 11 -3.81 -14.69 10.27
N SER A 12 -4.08 -14.68 8.96
CA SER A 12 -4.13 -15.91 8.16
C SER A 12 -2.76 -16.38 7.67
N ILE A 13 -1.71 -15.59 7.86
CA ILE A 13 -0.35 -15.90 7.42
C ILE A 13 0.37 -16.65 8.54
N LYS A 14 0.60 -17.96 8.34
CA LYS A 14 1.30 -18.79 9.33
C LYS A 14 2.82 -18.71 9.16
N ASN A 15 3.30 -19.07 7.97
CA ASN A 15 4.72 -19.10 7.62
C ASN A 15 5.13 -17.78 6.97
N SER A 16 6.44 -17.59 6.77
CA SER A 16 6.97 -16.41 6.08
C SER A 16 6.36 -16.25 4.68
N ALA A 17 5.80 -15.07 4.42
CA ALA A 17 5.32 -14.62 3.12
C ALA A 17 6.11 -13.39 2.68
N VAL A 18 6.54 -13.38 1.41
CA VAL A 18 7.41 -12.34 0.84
C VAL A 18 6.77 -11.75 -0.40
N ILE A 19 6.65 -10.42 -0.43
CA ILE A 19 6.33 -9.66 -1.64
C ILE A 19 7.55 -8.88 -2.07
N SER A 20 7.87 -8.94 -3.37
CA SER A 20 8.99 -8.20 -3.95
C SER A 20 8.54 -7.33 -5.11
N PHE A 21 8.98 -6.07 -5.06
CA PHE A 21 8.90 -5.13 -6.17
C PHE A 21 10.14 -5.22 -7.09
N ALA A 22 11.10 -6.10 -6.83
CA ALA A 22 12.24 -6.28 -7.71
C ALA A 22 11.78 -6.83 -9.06
N ALA A 23 12.08 -6.11 -10.14
CA ALA A 23 11.71 -6.55 -11.48
C ALA A 23 12.49 -7.82 -11.87
N SER A 24 11.79 -8.78 -12.46
CA SER A 24 12.40 -9.98 -13.03
C SER A 24 13.08 -9.67 -14.37
N LYS A 25 13.65 -10.71 -15.00
CA LYS A 25 14.22 -10.62 -16.35
C LYS A 25 13.16 -10.52 -17.47
N ASP A 26 11.87 -10.40 -17.13
CA ASP A 26 10.81 -10.21 -18.12
C ASP A 26 11.06 -8.92 -18.93
N LYS A 27 10.82 -9.01 -20.24
CA LYS A 27 11.07 -7.98 -21.26
C LYS A 27 9.81 -7.27 -21.74
N SER A 28 8.61 -7.71 -21.33
CA SER A 28 7.38 -6.96 -21.59
C SER A 28 7.35 -5.67 -20.79
N PHE A 29 6.82 -4.58 -21.35
CA PHE A 29 6.59 -3.31 -20.64
C PHE A 29 7.79 -2.79 -19.84
N GLU A 30 9.01 -2.82 -20.42
CA GLU A 30 10.19 -2.23 -19.76
C GLU A 30 10.00 -0.71 -19.54
N GLU A 31 9.16 -0.08 -20.37
CA GLU A 31 8.72 1.30 -20.22
C GLU A 31 7.94 1.55 -18.93
N TYR A 32 7.39 0.55 -18.24
CA TYR A 32 6.73 0.75 -16.94
C TYR A 32 7.71 0.78 -15.75
N LEU A 33 8.91 0.23 -15.93
CA LEU A 33 9.82 -0.03 -14.82
C LEU A 33 10.40 1.25 -14.20
N LEU A 34 10.54 1.23 -12.88
CA LEU A 34 11.15 2.30 -12.09
C LEU A 34 12.64 2.04 -11.89
N HIS A 35 13.45 3.10 -11.99
CA HIS A 35 14.90 3.02 -11.88
C HIS A 35 15.40 3.95 -10.76
N PRO A 36 15.33 3.53 -9.48
CA PRO A 36 15.78 4.35 -8.35
C PRO A 36 17.30 4.62 -8.38
N ASP A 37 18.06 3.73 -9.00
CA ASP A 37 19.50 3.88 -9.23
C ASP A 37 19.93 3.07 -10.47
N ALA A 38 21.21 3.16 -10.86
CA ALA A 38 21.75 2.51 -12.05
C ALA A 38 21.78 0.96 -11.97
N LYS A 39 21.63 0.37 -10.78
CA LYS A 39 21.76 -1.08 -10.56
C LYS A 39 20.42 -1.78 -10.29
N LYS A 40 19.39 -1.02 -9.90
CA LYS A 40 18.09 -1.57 -9.49
C LYS A 40 17.00 -1.20 -10.46
N THR A 41 16.09 -2.13 -10.63
CA THR A 41 14.89 -1.95 -11.44
C THR A 41 13.72 -2.51 -10.65
N LEU A 42 12.72 -1.66 -10.43
CA LEU A 42 11.57 -1.97 -9.59
C LEU A 42 10.28 -1.91 -10.41
N LEU A 43 9.29 -2.68 -9.97
CA LEU A 43 7.95 -2.66 -10.52
C LEU A 43 7.21 -1.41 -10.02
N PRO A 44 6.37 -0.78 -10.86
CA PRO A 44 5.49 0.30 -10.42
C PRO A 44 4.25 -0.20 -9.71
N ALA A 45 3.75 -1.40 -10.03
CA ALA A 45 2.53 -1.94 -9.45
C ALA A 45 2.63 -3.44 -9.18
N LEU A 46 1.98 -3.92 -8.11
CA LEU A 46 1.75 -5.33 -7.80
C LEU A 46 0.25 -5.57 -7.55
N ALA A 47 -0.29 -6.57 -8.23
CA ALA A 47 -1.68 -7.01 -8.13
C ALA A 47 -1.75 -8.36 -7.42
N ILE A 48 -2.48 -8.44 -6.31
CA ILE A 48 -2.71 -9.68 -5.56
C ILE A 48 -4.13 -10.17 -5.85
N TYR A 49 -4.23 -11.25 -6.62
CA TYR A 49 -5.48 -11.93 -6.96
C TYR A 49 -5.79 -13.03 -5.96
N GLY A 50 -7.06 -13.39 -5.86
CA GLY A 50 -7.48 -14.58 -5.14
C GLY A 50 -8.93 -14.54 -4.69
N ALA A 51 -9.44 -15.68 -4.26
CA ALA A 51 -10.79 -15.83 -3.74
C ALA A 51 -11.06 -14.98 -2.49
N ASN A 52 -12.34 -14.83 -2.16
CA ASN A 52 -12.74 -14.29 -0.86
C ASN A 52 -12.17 -15.18 0.25
N ALA A 53 -11.75 -14.56 1.35
CA ALA A 53 -11.09 -15.23 2.48
C ALA A 53 -9.76 -15.95 2.17
N ALA A 54 -9.13 -15.71 1.01
CA ALA A 54 -7.80 -16.25 0.71
C ALA A 54 -6.67 -15.58 1.52
N GLY A 55 -6.93 -14.41 2.12
CA GLY A 55 -5.99 -13.67 2.96
C GLY A 55 -5.27 -12.51 2.29
N LYS A 56 -5.72 -12.08 1.10
CA LYS A 56 -5.22 -10.88 0.39
C LYS A 56 -5.15 -9.66 1.32
N SER A 57 -6.27 -9.30 1.94
CA SER A 57 -6.39 -8.19 2.90
C SER A 57 -5.49 -8.36 4.11
N ASN A 58 -5.18 -9.59 4.54
CA ASN A 58 -4.28 -9.82 5.68
C ASN A 58 -2.82 -9.53 5.35
N VAL A 59 -2.42 -9.63 4.09
CA VAL A 59 -1.08 -9.20 3.63
C VAL A 59 -0.97 -7.68 3.72
N LEU A 60 -1.98 -6.95 3.23
CA LEU A 60 -2.00 -5.49 3.34
C LEU A 60 -2.13 -5.05 4.81
N HIS A 61 -2.92 -5.77 5.61
CA HIS A 61 -3.05 -5.53 7.04
C HIS A 61 -1.72 -5.71 7.78
N ALA A 62 -0.85 -6.65 7.37
CA ALA A 62 0.48 -6.80 7.94
C ALA A 62 1.32 -5.53 7.72
N MET A 63 1.30 -4.97 6.51
CA MET A 63 1.98 -3.70 6.21
C MET A 63 1.39 -2.54 7.02
N MET A 64 0.06 -2.50 7.18
CA MET A 64 -0.62 -1.48 8.00
C MET A 64 -0.22 -1.60 9.46
N THR A 65 -0.17 -2.83 10.00
CA THR A 65 0.25 -3.09 11.39
C THR A 65 1.69 -2.63 11.59
N MET A 66 2.59 -2.91 10.64
CA MET A 66 3.96 -2.42 10.68
C MET A 66 4.02 -0.89 10.69
N LYS A 67 3.23 -0.21 9.85
CA LYS A 67 3.11 1.26 9.85
C LYS A 67 2.58 1.79 11.19
N GLU A 68 1.52 1.20 11.71
CA GLU A 68 0.90 1.59 12.99
C GLU A 68 1.87 1.51 14.16
N MET A 69 2.73 0.49 14.16
CA MET A 69 3.78 0.30 15.16
C MET A 69 4.85 1.39 15.11
N VAL A 70 5.15 1.96 13.93
CA VAL A 70 6.20 2.98 13.76
C VAL A 70 5.65 4.41 13.88
N VAL A 71 4.56 4.73 13.18
CA VAL A 71 4.03 6.11 13.05
C VAL A 71 2.59 6.27 13.49
N GLY A 72 1.90 5.19 13.85
CA GLY A 72 0.48 5.21 14.21
C GLY A 72 0.21 5.27 15.71
N ASN A 73 -0.96 4.78 16.12
CA ASN A 73 -1.38 4.82 17.52
C ASN A 73 -0.60 3.83 18.39
N ALA A 74 -0.21 2.68 17.83
CA ALA A 74 0.58 1.69 18.55
C ALA A 74 1.98 2.22 18.93
N ALA A 75 2.55 3.12 18.13
CA ALA A 75 3.82 3.81 18.44
C ALA A 75 3.77 4.65 19.74
N LYS A 76 2.56 5.03 20.18
CA LYS A 76 2.31 5.83 21.39
C LYS A 76 2.04 4.98 22.63
N ALA A 77 2.15 3.66 22.52
CA ALA A 77 1.91 2.75 23.64
C ALA A 77 2.79 3.10 24.84
N SER A 78 2.16 3.26 26.00
CA SER A 78 2.86 3.44 27.28
C SER A 78 3.39 2.10 27.79
N LYS A 79 4.38 2.15 28.69
CA LYS A 79 4.95 0.95 29.31
C LYS A 79 3.86 0.06 29.90
N GLY A 80 3.86 -1.23 29.53
CA GLY A 80 2.90 -2.23 30.01
C GLY A 80 1.57 -2.29 29.25
N GLN A 81 1.30 -1.35 28.34
CA GLN A 81 0.17 -1.47 27.41
C GLN A 81 0.45 -2.54 26.36
N LYS A 82 -0.62 -3.18 25.89
CA LYS A 82 -0.52 -4.26 24.91
C LYS A 82 -0.25 -3.71 23.51
N LEU A 83 0.57 -4.44 22.76
CA LEU A 83 0.81 -4.22 21.33
C LEU A 83 -0.27 -4.93 20.48
N PRO A 84 -0.54 -4.44 19.25
CA PRO A 84 -1.53 -5.01 18.33
C PRO A 84 -1.03 -6.33 17.72
N TRP A 85 -0.94 -7.37 18.55
CA TRP A 85 -0.45 -8.68 18.16
C TRP A 85 -1.60 -9.62 17.81
N GLU A 86 -1.69 -9.97 16.54
CA GLU A 86 -2.75 -10.81 15.97
C GLU A 86 -2.11 -12.00 15.22
N PRO A 87 -1.54 -12.99 15.93
CA PRO A 87 -0.82 -14.09 15.31
C PRO A 87 -1.75 -15.05 14.55
N PHE A 88 -1.15 -15.97 13.80
CA PHE A 88 -1.88 -17.08 13.22
C PHE A 88 -2.45 -18.00 14.31
N GLY A 89 -3.68 -18.48 14.10
CA GLY A 89 -4.52 -19.14 15.10
C GLY A 89 -3.79 -20.02 16.13
N GLY A 90 -3.88 -19.64 17.41
CA GLY A 90 -3.34 -20.39 18.55
C GLY A 90 -1.82 -20.39 18.69
N ILE A 91 -1.08 -19.81 17.73
CA ILE A 91 0.37 -19.70 17.80
C ILE A 91 0.76 -18.61 18.81
N LYS A 92 1.69 -18.97 19.71
CA LYS A 92 2.23 -18.06 20.74
C LYS A 92 3.58 -17.45 20.39
N GLN A 93 4.13 -17.82 19.24
CA GLN A 93 5.38 -17.26 18.73
C GLN A 93 5.18 -15.79 18.34
N PRO A 94 6.24 -14.97 18.37
CA PRO A 94 6.16 -13.58 17.91
C PRO A 94 5.71 -13.48 16.44
N THR A 95 5.04 -12.38 16.12
CA THR A 95 4.86 -11.93 14.73
C THR A 95 6.14 -11.23 14.29
N THR A 96 6.60 -11.47 13.07
CA THR A 96 7.83 -10.86 12.53
C THR A 96 7.51 -10.08 11.25
N PHE A 97 8.06 -8.86 11.15
CA PHE A 97 8.03 -8.04 9.95
C PHE A 97 9.45 -7.68 9.52
N GLU A 98 9.71 -7.65 8.22
CA GLU A 98 10.90 -7.06 7.61
C GLU A 98 10.49 -6.27 6.37
N ILE A 99 11.11 -5.10 6.18
CA ILE A 99 10.91 -4.27 5.01
C ILE A 99 12.25 -3.79 4.47
N VAL A 100 12.39 -3.83 3.14
CA VAL A 100 13.56 -3.33 2.42
C VAL A 100 13.09 -2.23 1.49
N PHE A 101 13.64 -1.03 1.63
CA PHE A 101 13.21 0.15 0.87
C PHE A 101 14.37 1.07 0.53
N ILE A 102 14.11 2.02 -0.36
CA ILE A 102 15.01 3.10 -0.75
C ILE A 102 14.36 4.42 -0.36
N TYR A 103 15.10 5.24 0.37
CA TYR A 103 14.72 6.61 0.72
C TYR A 103 15.93 7.53 0.56
N GLN A 104 15.74 8.65 -0.13
CA GLN A 104 16.81 9.62 -0.45
C GLN A 104 18.06 8.96 -1.06
N GLY A 105 17.88 7.97 -1.95
CA GLY A 105 18.97 7.25 -2.63
C GLY A 105 19.67 6.18 -1.77
N ILE A 106 19.33 6.05 -0.49
CA ILE A 106 19.92 5.06 0.42
C ILE A 106 18.97 3.88 0.57
N ARG A 107 19.51 2.65 0.46
CA ARG A 107 18.76 1.43 0.79
C ARG A 107 18.76 1.23 2.30
N TYR A 108 17.63 0.81 2.84
CA TYR A 108 17.43 0.41 4.23
C TYR A 108 16.83 -0.99 4.29
N THR A 109 17.17 -1.71 5.36
CA THR A 109 16.45 -2.91 5.82
C THR A 109 16.06 -2.66 7.26
N TYR A 110 14.77 -2.74 7.55
CA TYR A 110 14.23 -2.56 8.90
C TYR A 110 13.31 -3.72 9.23
N GLY A 111 13.47 -4.31 10.41
CA GLY A 111 12.63 -5.43 10.83
C GLY A 111 12.54 -5.57 12.33
N PHE A 112 11.47 -6.21 12.79
CA PHE A 112 11.23 -6.46 14.20
C PHE A 112 10.30 -7.66 14.42
N SER A 113 10.38 -8.25 15.61
CA SER A 113 9.48 -9.32 16.05
C SER A 113 8.89 -9.01 17.43
N PHE A 114 7.59 -9.22 17.60
CA PHE A 114 6.85 -8.81 18.80
C PHE A 114 5.70 -9.76 19.15
N ASP A 115 5.28 -9.72 20.41
CA ASP A 115 3.99 -10.25 20.85
C ASP A 115 3.14 -9.14 21.49
N ALA A 116 2.01 -9.49 22.12
CA ALA A 116 1.16 -8.51 22.78
C ALA A 116 1.84 -7.76 23.94
N LYS A 117 3.01 -8.19 24.41
CA LYS A 117 3.69 -7.64 25.60
C LYS A 117 4.96 -6.88 25.23
N LYS A 118 5.81 -7.39 24.35
CA LYS A 118 7.14 -6.78 24.10
C LYS A 118 7.68 -6.98 22.69
N ILE A 119 8.69 -6.18 22.36
CA ILE A 119 9.57 -6.35 21.20
C ILE A 119 10.72 -7.28 21.60
N TYR A 120 10.88 -8.38 20.86
CA TYR A 120 11.95 -9.37 21.05
C TYR A 120 13.19 -9.03 20.22
N LYS A 121 13.00 -8.71 18.94
CA LYS A 121 14.05 -8.33 18.00
C LYS A 121 13.68 -7.06 17.28
N GLU A 122 14.66 -6.23 16.99
CA GLU A 122 14.53 -5.04 16.15
C GLU A 122 15.89 -4.71 15.55
N TYR A 123 15.94 -4.33 14.28
CA TYR A 123 17.20 -3.93 13.64
C TYR A 123 16.97 -2.96 12.50
N LEU A 124 17.97 -2.10 12.27
CA LEU A 124 18.01 -1.18 11.16
C LEU A 124 19.40 -1.20 10.52
N PHE A 125 19.44 -1.56 9.25
CA PHE A 125 20.63 -1.51 8.39
C PHE A 125 20.43 -0.49 7.27
N HIS A 126 21.52 0.09 6.79
CA HIS A 126 21.51 0.98 5.63
C HIS A 126 22.74 0.79 4.73
N TRP A 127 22.65 1.27 3.48
CA TRP A 127 23.72 1.18 2.47
C TRP A 127 24.09 2.55 1.88
N PRO A 128 24.67 3.49 2.66
CA PRO A 128 24.88 4.88 2.23
C PRO A 128 25.86 5.00 1.05
N ASN A 129 26.82 4.06 0.95
CA ASN A 129 27.81 3.99 -0.14
C ASN A 129 27.79 2.60 -0.82
N GLY A 130 26.63 1.95 -0.84
CA GLY A 130 26.48 0.59 -1.36
C GLY A 130 27.12 -0.50 -0.49
N ARG A 131 27.64 -0.17 0.69
CA ARG A 131 28.13 -1.12 1.71
C ARG A 131 27.16 -1.16 2.88
N GLU A 132 26.94 -2.37 3.41
CA GLU A 132 26.08 -2.58 4.58
C GLU A 132 26.68 -1.92 5.81
N ALA A 133 25.85 -1.20 6.55
CA ALA A 133 26.19 -0.64 7.86
C ALA A 133 25.01 -0.86 8.81
N LEU A 134 25.34 -1.25 10.05
CA LEU A 134 24.39 -1.40 11.15
C LEU A 134 24.16 -0.03 11.79
N ILE A 135 22.91 0.43 11.86
CA ILE A 135 22.53 1.61 12.65
C ILE A 135 22.33 1.18 14.10
N PHE A 136 21.45 0.20 14.30
CA PHE A 136 21.24 -0.47 15.58
C PHE A 136 20.67 -1.86 15.39
N SER A 137 20.90 -2.73 16.37
CA SER A 137 20.11 -3.94 16.58
C SER A 137 19.76 -4.10 18.06
N ARG A 138 18.68 -4.82 18.31
CA ARG A 138 18.17 -5.18 19.62
C ARG A 138 17.75 -6.64 19.59
N GLU A 139 18.20 -7.43 20.55
CA GLU A 139 17.75 -8.81 20.77
C GLU A 139 17.57 -9.05 22.27
N ASP A 140 16.34 -9.38 22.66
CA ASP A 140 15.92 -9.60 24.06
C ASP A 140 16.37 -8.49 25.04
N GLY A 141 16.35 -7.24 24.56
CA GLY A 141 16.71 -6.05 25.33
C GLY A 141 18.20 -5.71 25.32
N VAL A 142 19.04 -6.53 24.70
CA VAL A 142 20.45 -6.24 24.47
C VAL A 142 20.60 -5.47 23.17
N PHE A 143 21.26 -4.31 23.21
CA PHE A 143 21.45 -3.44 22.05
C PHE A 143 22.89 -3.50 21.53
N GLU A 144 23.03 -3.42 20.20
CA GLU A 144 24.31 -3.26 19.51
C GLU A 144 24.30 -1.98 18.67
N PHE A 145 25.37 -1.20 18.77
CA PHE A 145 25.59 0.03 18.02
C PHE A 145 27.01 0.07 17.46
N ARG A 146 27.17 0.62 16.25
CA ARG A 146 28.49 0.80 15.61
C ARG A 146 28.94 2.26 15.56
N GLU A 147 28.00 3.20 15.71
CA GLU A 147 28.21 4.64 15.67
C GLU A 147 27.43 5.33 16.80
N ASN A 148 27.85 6.51 17.24
CA ASN A 148 27.21 7.29 18.32
C ASN A 148 26.86 6.47 19.58
N ILE A 149 27.72 5.53 19.96
CA ILE A 149 27.41 4.48 20.96
C ILE A 149 26.90 5.08 22.28
N ASN A 150 27.54 6.12 22.82
CA ASN A 150 27.15 6.70 24.12
C ASN A 150 25.74 7.31 24.11
N GLU A 151 25.40 8.03 23.04
CA GLU A 151 24.08 8.63 22.86
C GLU A 151 23.03 7.54 22.67
N GLN A 152 23.28 6.61 21.76
CA GLN A 152 22.36 5.51 21.48
C GLN A 152 22.12 4.59 22.70
N MET A 153 23.16 4.31 23.50
CA MET A 153 23.05 3.58 24.77
C MET A 153 22.22 4.34 25.81
N THR A 154 22.29 5.67 25.84
CA THR A 154 21.46 6.48 26.74
C THR A 154 19.98 6.38 26.35
N LEU A 155 19.70 6.44 25.05
CA LEU A 155 18.34 6.32 24.51
C LEU A 155 17.77 4.91 24.68
N SER A 156 18.59 3.88 24.48
CA SER A 156 18.15 2.48 24.59
C SER A 156 17.73 2.12 26.01
N ASN A 157 18.48 2.58 27.02
CA ASN A 157 18.13 2.42 28.43
C ASN A 157 16.79 3.10 28.83
N ARG A 158 16.34 4.08 28.04
CA ARG A 158 15.06 4.78 28.23
C ARG A 158 13.94 4.23 27.35
N THR A 159 14.22 3.26 26.49
CA THR A 159 13.24 2.67 25.58
C THR A 159 12.52 1.52 26.27
N PRO A 160 11.18 1.59 26.46
CA PRO A 160 10.41 0.48 27.01
C PRO A 160 10.54 -0.80 26.19
N ASP A 161 10.36 -1.94 26.85
CA ASP A 161 10.42 -3.24 26.19
C ASP A 161 9.32 -3.43 25.15
N ASN A 162 8.16 -2.78 25.36
CA ASN A 162 7.02 -2.72 24.46
C ASN A 162 7.01 -1.52 23.50
N LYS A 163 8.15 -0.88 23.24
CA LYS A 163 8.28 0.20 22.26
C LYS A 163 9.45 -0.08 21.31
N LEU A 164 9.26 0.25 20.04
CA LEU A 164 10.30 0.19 19.01
C LEU A 164 11.33 1.28 19.27
N TYR A 165 12.61 0.90 19.21
CA TYR A 165 13.74 1.81 19.31
C TYR A 165 13.79 2.80 18.15
N LEU A 166 13.35 2.43 16.94
CA LEU A 166 13.21 3.37 15.83
C LEU A 166 12.33 4.58 16.23
N VAL A 167 11.22 4.32 16.93
CA VAL A 167 10.30 5.37 17.39
C VAL A 167 10.92 6.18 18.52
N SER A 168 11.42 5.50 19.55
CA SER A 168 12.05 6.16 20.70
C SER A 168 13.25 7.01 20.29
N SER A 169 14.14 6.52 19.43
CA SER A 169 15.29 7.30 18.97
C SER A 169 14.89 8.53 18.14
N ASN A 170 13.86 8.41 17.31
CA ASN A 170 13.33 9.53 16.52
C ASN A 170 12.65 10.59 17.41
N ASP A 171 11.91 10.20 18.46
CA ASP A 171 11.33 11.12 19.45
C ASP A 171 12.41 12.00 20.13
N TRP A 172 13.66 11.52 20.18
CA TRP A 172 14.81 12.22 20.73
C TRP A 172 15.73 12.84 19.66
N ASN A 173 15.26 12.94 18.41
CA ASN A 173 15.94 13.56 17.27
C ASN A 173 17.29 12.89 16.89
N LEU A 174 17.40 11.56 17.00
CA LEU A 174 18.58 10.83 16.53
C LEU A 174 18.65 10.85 14.99
N PRO A 175 19.65 11.53 14.36
CA PRO A 175 19.66 11.70 12.90
C PRO A 175 19.78 10.38 12.12
N GLN A 176 20.43 9.37 12.69
CA GLN A 176 20.67 8.09 12.04
C GLN A 176 19.38 7.31 11.77
N THR A 177 18.33 7.50 12.58
CA THR A 177 17.07 6.76 12.45
C THR A 177 15.97 7.58 11.75
N GLU A 178 16.14 8.90 11.63
CA GLU A 178 15.17 9.83 11.05
C GLU A 178 14.72 9.42 9.65
N ASN A 179 15.64 9.11 8.75
CA ASN A 179 15.31 8.76 7.36
C ASN A 179 14.46 7.49 7.24
N ALA A 180 14.73 6.49 8.09
CA ALA A 180 13.94 5.27 8.12
C ALA A 180 12.53 5.58 8.66
N TYR A 181 12.42 6.35 9.74
CA TYR A 181 11.14 6.79 10.31
C TYR A 181 10.30 7.59 9.29
N ARG A 182 10.92 8.58 8.62
CA ARG A 182 10.26 9.44 7.62
C ARG A 182 9.77 8.66 6.41
N TRP A 183 10.42 7.56 6.03
CA TRP A 183 9.90 6.71 4.97
C TRP A 183 8.52 6.13 5.33
N PHE A 184 8.32 5.62 6.56
CA PHE A 184 7.02 5.15 7.02
C PHE A 184 5.97 6.26 7.10
N LEU A 185 6.41 7.45 7.51
CA LEU A 185 5.53 8.62 7.66
C LEU A 185 5.06 9.17 6.31
N GLU A 186 5.98 9.32 5.36
CA GLU A 186 5.76 10.08 4.13
C GLU A 186 5.52 9.22 2.89
N LYS A 187 6.01 7.98 2.88
CA LYS A 187 6.07 7.15 1.65
C LYS A 187 5.21 5.91 1.71
N LEU A 188 4.62 5.55 2.85
CA LEU A 188 3.72 4.40 2.95
C LEU A 188 2.28 4.89 3.17
N THR A 189 1.47 4.91 2.12
CA THR A 189 0.10 5.45 2.14
C THR A 189 -0.91 4.34 1.95
N PHE A 190 -1.88 4.24 2.85
CA PHE A 190 -3.02 3.33 2.71
C PHE A 190 -4.22 4.18 2.26
N LEU A 191 -4.86 3.79 1.17
CA LEU A 191 -6.16 4.35 0.81
C LEU A 191 -7.24 3.48 1.45
N MET A 192 -7.70 3.93 2.62
CA MET A 192 -8.84 3.31 3.30
C MET A 192 -10.13 3.88 2.74
N GLU A 193 -11.24 3.16 2.99
CA GLU A 193 -12.55 3.77 2.80
C GLU A 193 -12.73 4.92 3.79
N GLU A 194 -12.97 6.09 3.25
CA GLU A 194 -13.20 7.31 4.00
C GLU A 194 -14.50 7.95 3.50
N GLU A 195 -15.21 8.60 4.42
CA GLU A 195 -16.30 9.49 4.07
C GLU A 195 -15.77 10.61 3.17
N PRO A 196 -16.50 11.04 2.11
CA PRO A 196 -16.04 12.09 1.21
C PRO A 196 -15.57 13.36 1.92
N ALA A 197 -16.24 13.71 3.01
CA ALA A 197 -15.95 14.88 3.83
C ALA A 197 -14.55 14.89 4.48
N THR A 198 -13.99 13.72 4.77
CA THR A 198 -12.66 13.59 5.39
C THR A 198 -11.55 13.27 4.39
N SER A 199 -11.91 13.06 3.13
CA SER A 199 -10.98 12.63 2.08
C SER A 199 -9.89 13.65 1.78
N GLU A 200 -8.72 13.14 1.38
CA GLU A 200 -7.63 13.96 0.85
C GLU A 200 -8.07 14.79 -0.37
N THR A 201 -9.03 14.31 -1.18
CA THR A 201 -9.60 15.06 -2.30
C THR A 201 -10.24 16.38 -1.84
N VAL A 202 -11.03 16.34 -0.77
CA VAL A 202 -11.62 17.55 -0.17
C VAL A 202 -10.55 18.48 0.36
N ALA A 203 -9.55 17.95 1.06
CA ALA A 203 -8.43 18.74 1.57
C ALA A 203 -7.67 19.45 0.43
N GLN A 204 -7.44 18.76 -0.68
CA GLN A 204 -6.76 19.32 -1.85
C GLN A 204 -7.56 20.40 -2.54
N ILE A 205 -8.86 20.16 -2.79
CA ILE A 205 -9.75 21.16 -3.38
C ILE A 205 -9.82 22.41 -2.50
N ALA A 206 -9.88 22.25 -1.18
CA ALA A 206 -9.89 23.37 -0.25
C ALA A 206 -8.55 24.13 -0.18
N SER A 207 -7.43 23.46 -0.50
CA SER A 207 -6.09 24.04 -0.38
C SER A 207 -5.64 24.93 -1.55
N GLY A 208 -6.31 24.87 -2.72
CA GLY A 208 -6.02 25.79 -3.82
C GLY A 208 -6.49 25.34 -5.20
N ASP A 209 -6.52 26.30 -6.14
CA ASP A 209 -7.12 26.16 -7.47
C ASP A 209 -6.39 25.16 -8.38
N ASP A 210 -5.04 25.08 -8.32
CA ASP A 210 -4.28 24.17 -9.18
C ASP A 210 -4.54 22.69 -8.88
N LYS A 211 -4.66 22.34 -7.60
CA LYS A 211 -4.98 20.96 -7.18
C LYS A 211 -6.42 20.62 -7.52
N LYS A 212 -7.35 21.55 -7.28
CA LYS A 212 -8.74 21.43 -7.72
C LYS A 212 -8.82 21.18 -9.23
N ALA A 213 -8.10 21.95 -10.05
CA ALA A 213 -8.10 21.80 -11.50
C ALA A 213 -7.61 20.41 -11.94
N ARG A 214 -6.59 19.85 -11.28
CA ARG A 214 -6.12 18.49 -11.56
C ARG A 214 -7.15 17.43 -11.19
N ILE A 215 -7.82 17.58 -10.05
CA ILE A 215 -8.90 16.67 -9.63
C ILE A 215 -10.05 16.73 -10.65
N LEU A 216 -10.52 17.93 -11.01
CA LEU A 216 -11.59 18.11 -12.00
C LEU A 216 -11.23 17.49 -13.35
N LYS A 217 -9.97 17.61 -13.77
CA LYS A 217 -9.49 16.95 -15.00
C LYS A 217 -9.63 15.44 -14.93
N GLU A 218 -9.25 14.80 -13.81
CA GLU A 218 -9.40 13.35 -13.68
C GLU A 218 -10.87 12.92 -13.55
N LEU A 219 -11.73 13.70 -12.89
CA LEU A 219 -13.18 13.45 -12.86
C LEU A 219 -13.81 13.52 -14.27
N LEU A 220 -13.34 14.46 -15.09
CA LEU A 220 -13.77 14.58 -16.49
C LEU A 220 -13.24 13.42 -17.35
N LEU A 221 -11.97 13.03 -17.20
CA LEU A 221 -11.39 11.89 -17.91
C LEU A 221 -12.01 10.55 -17.50
N ALA A 222 -12.55 10.48 -16.28
CA ALA A 222 -13.33 9.37 -15.76
C ALA A 222 -14.77 9.33 -16.28
N ASP A 223 -15.18 10.28 -17.13
CA ASP A 223 -16.53 10.38 -17.71
C ASP A 223 -17.65 10.44 -16.66
N LEU A 224 -17.38 11.10 -15.52
CA LEU A 224 -18.35 11.22 -14.42
C LEU A 224 -19.35 12.36 -14.60
N GLY A 225 -19.25 13.13 -15.70
CA GLY A 225 -20.11 14.30 -15.96
C GLY A 225 -19.84 15.53 -15.07
N ILE A 226 -18.95 15.41 -14.09
CA ILE A 226 -18.63 16.48 -13.13
C ILE A 226 -17.70 17.52 -13.76
N THR A 227 -18.18 18.76 -13.80
CA THR A 227 -17.45 19.91 -14.35
C THR A 227 -16.90 20.85 -13.28
N ASP A 228 -17.51 20.88 -12.10
CA ASP A 228 -16.99 21.62 -10.95
C ASP A 228 -17.37 20.94 -9.63
N VAL A 229 -16.60 21.22 -8.58
CA VAL A 229 -16.86 20.78 -7.21
C VAL A 229 -16.72 21.98 -6.26
N ALA A 230 -17.75 22.23 -5.49
CA ALA A 230 -17.78 23.27 -4.47
C ALA A 230 -17.82 22.64 -3.07
N ILE A 231 -17.03 23.21 -2.15
CA ILE A 231 -16.94 22.75 -0.75
C ILE A 231 -17.35 23.91 0.14
N LYS A 232 -18.41 23.70 0.93
CA LYS A 232 -18.88 24.67 1.93
C LYS A 232 -18.59 24.15 3.33
N ASN A 233 -17.63 24.79 3.99
CA ASN A 233 -17.33 24.53 5.40
C ASN A 233 -18.33 25.27 6.30
N SER A 234 -18.79 24.61 7.36
CA SER A 234 -19.61 25.22 8.41
C SER A 234 -19.02 24.86 9.77
N SER A 235 -18.88 25.84 10.66
CA SER A 235 -18.28 25.65 11.99
C SER A 235 -18.94 24.49 12.75
N GLY A 236 -18.15 23.50 13.12
CA GLY A 236 -18.60 22.32 13.89
C GLY A 236 -19.42 21.29 13.11
N LYS A 237 -19.47 21.38 11.77
CA LYS A 237 -20.16 20.41 10.90
C LYS A 237 -19.23 19.88 9.81
N ALA A 238 -19.55 18.70 9.28
CA ALA A 238 -18.88 18.15 8.12
C ALA A 238 -19.04 19.09 6.91
N PRO A 239 -18.03 19.23 6.03
CA PRO A 239 -18.15 20.00 4.80
C PRO A 239 -19.29 19.48 3.93
N VAL A 240 -20.08 20.42 3.38
CA VAL A 240 -21.07 20.10 2.35
C VAL A 240 -20.39 20.17 1.00
N ILE A 241 -20.44 19.06 0.25
CA ILE A 241 -19.81 18.93 -1.06
C ILE A 241 -20.91 18.94 -2.12
N THR A 242 -20.75 19.81 -3.11
CA THR A 242 -21.69 19.96 -4.22
C THR A 242 -20.95 19.79 -5.54
N THR A 243 -21.43 18.89 -6.40
CA THR A 243 -20.94 18.67 -7.76
C THR A 243 -21.77 19.47 -8.75
N THR A 244 -21.15 19.96 -9.81
CA THR A 244 -21.84 20.66 -10.91
C THR A 244 -21.71 19.86 -12.19
N HIS A 245 -22.84 19.56 -12.81
CA HIS A 245 -22.95 18.79 -14.04
C HIS A 245 -23.41 19.65 -15.20
N ARG A 246 -22.95 19.33 -16.40
CA ARG A 246 -23.29 20.04 -17.63
C ARG A 246 -24.30 19.25 -18.46
N ILE A 247 -25.43 19.86 -18.80
CA ILE A 247 -26.43 19.35 -19.73
C ILE A 247 -26.28 20.10 -21.06
N ILE A 248 -26.30 19.37 -22.16
CA ILE A 248 -26.42 19.94 -23.51
C ILE A 248 -27.81 19.59 -24.02
N ASN A 249 -28.65 20.60 -24.17
CA ASN A 249 -30.02 20.45 -24.67
C ASN A 249 -30.04 20.17 -26.18
N GLU A 250 -31.16 19.67 -26.71
CA GLU A 250 -31.33 19.36 -28.13
C GLU A 250 -31.14 20.58 -29.05
N ASP A 251 -31.42 21.78 -28.53
CA ASP A 251 -31.22 23.06 -29.22
C ASP A 251 -29.76 23.58 -29.16
N GLY A 252 -28.86 22.82 -28.52
CA GLY A 252 -27.46 23.17 -28.33
C GLY A 252 -27.19 24.13 -27.17
N THR A 253 -28.22 24.53 -26.40
CA THR A 253 -28.01 25.32 -25.19
C THR A 253 -27.38 24.47 -24.07
N THR A 254 -26.61 25.14 -23.21
CA THR A 254 -25.94 24.47 -22.08
C THR A 254 -26.59 24.90 -20.77
N GLU A 255 -27.04 23.92 -20.00
CA GLU A 255 -27.55 24.11 -18.65
C GLU A 255 -26.64 23.41 -17.64
N TYR A 256 -26.75 23.84 -16.38
CA TYR A 256 -26.01 23.26 -15.27
C TYR A 256 -26.97 22.90 -14.15
N PHE A 257 -26.80 21.72 -13.58
CA PHE A 257 -27.47 21.34 -12.35
C PHE A 257 -26.44 20.93 -11.31
N GLN A 258 -26.86 20.99 -10.05
CA GLN A 258 -26.02 20.65 -8.92
C GLN A 258 -26.60 19.48 -8.16
N LEU A 259 -25.73 18.59 -7.72
CA LEU A 259 -26.04 17.50 -6.81
C LEU A 259 -25.22 17.67 -5.53
N LEU A 260 -25.79 17.27 -4.40
CA LEU A 260 -24.99 16.98 -3.22
C LEU A 260 -24.20 15.70 -3.49
N MET A 261 -22.98 15.59 -2.97
CA MET A 261 -22.14 14.39 -3.17
C MET A 261 -22.86 13.10 -2.74
N GLU A 262 -23.71 13.15 -1.72
CA GLU A 262 -24.53 12.01 -1.27
C GLU A 262 -25.59 11.55 -2.29
N GLN A 263 -25.94 12.40 -3.25
CA GLN A 263 -26.88 12.09 -4.34
C GLN A 263 -26.18 11.50 -5.56
N GLU A 264 -24.85 11.54 -5.61
CA GLU A 264 -24.07 10.90 -6.66
C GLU A 264 -24.11 9.38 -6.55
N SER A 265 -23.80 8.69 -7.64
CA SER A 265 -23.64 7.23 -7.61
C SER A 265 -22.51 6.83 -6.65
N ALA A 266 -22.61 5.63 -6.04
CA ALA A 266 -21.55 5.11 -5.18
C ALA A 266 -20.19 5.16 -5.89
N GLY A 267 -20.10 4.68 -7.14
CA GLY A 267 -18.84 4.70 -7.89
C GLY A 267 -18.25 6.09 -8.11
N THR A 268 -19.09 7.10 -8.32
CA THR A 268 -18.66 8.51 -8.38
C THR A 268 -18.08 8.95 -7.04
N GLN A 269 -18.77 8.64 -5.93
CA GLN A 269 -18.31 8.98 -4.58
C GLN A 269 -16.98 8.29 -4.26
N HIS A 270 -16.85 6.99 -4.54
CA HIS A 270 -15.61 6.22 -4.32
C HIS A 270 -14.45 6.70 -5.19
N PHE A 271 -14.69 7.04 -6.46
CA PHE A 271 -13.63 7.63 -7.30
C PHE A 271 -13.20 8.99 -6.76
N PHE A 272 -14.17 9.84 -6.40
CA PHE A 272 -13.92 11.15 -5.84
C PHE A 272 -13.12 11.06 -4.53
N THR A 273 -13.46 10.17 -3.60
CA THR A 273 -12.71 10.04 -2.33
C THR A 273 -11.28 9.56 -2.53
N ARG A 274 -11.03 8.70 -3.53
CA ARG A 274 -9.71 8.11 -3.80
C ARG A 274 -8.77 9.00 -4.61
N ILE A 275 -9.27 9.80 -5.56
CA ILE A 275 -8.41 10.46 -6.57
C ILE A 275 -7.40 11.45 -5.97
N GLY A 276 -7.76 12.20 -4.93
CA GLY A 276 -6.85 13.13 -4.25
C GLY A 276 -5.67 12.41 -3.61
N GLY A 277 -5.92 11.31 -2.88
CA GLY A 277 -4.88 10.47 -2.31
C GLY A 277 -3.98 9.83 -3.39
N TRP A 278 -4.57 9.44 -4.51
CA TRP A 278 -3.83 8.91 -5.67
C TRP A 278 -2.86 9.95 -6.26
N LEU A 279 -3.36 11.17 -6.50
CA LEU A 279 -2.56 12.28 -7.02
C LEU A 279 -1.47 12.69 -6.03
N GLN A 280 -1.77 12.72 -4.73
CA GLN A 280 -0.79 13.03 -3.69
C GLN A 280 0.35 12.01 -3.67
N ALA A 281 0.04 10.72 -3.79
CA ALA A 281 1.06 9.68 -3.82
C ALA A 281 1.93 9.76 -5.07
N LEU A 282 1.36 10.08 -6.24
CA LEU A 282 2.11 10.34 -7.47
C LEU A 282 3.06 11.54 -7.32
N GLU A 283 2.63 12.62 -6.65
CA GLU A 283 3.47 13.79 -6.36
C GLU A 283 4.60 13.47 -5.38
N ASN A 284 4.32 12.64 -4.38
CA ASN A 284 5.28 12.33 -3.33
C ASN A 284 6.18 11.14 -3.67
N GLY A 285 5.90 10.39 -4.74
CA GLY A 285 6.59 9.12 -5.00
C GLY A 285 6.37 8.09 -3.89
N ALA A 286 5.16 8.05 -3.35
CA ALA A 286 4.77 7.15 -2.26
C ALA A 286 4.34 5.77 -2.79
N LEU A 287 4.35 4.78 -1.91
CA LEU A 287 3.68 3.51 -2.10
C LEU A 287 2.21 3.66 -1.68
N LEU A 288 1.30 3.49 -2.63
CA LEU A 288 -0.13 3.32 -2.42
C LEU A 288 -0.44 1.85 -2.11
N VAL A 289 -1.14 1.63 -1.02
CA VAL A 289 -1.67 0.32 -0.61
C VAL A 289 -3.19 0.39 -0.64
N VAL A 290 -3.81 -0.44 -1.49
CA VAL A 290 -5.27 -0.40 -1.74
C VAL A 290 -5.87 -1.80 -1.63
N ASP A 291 -6.79 -2.00 -0.71
CA ASP A 291 -7.56 -3.25 -0.66
C ASP A 291 -8.77 -3.12 -1.60
N GLU A 292 -9.10 -4.18 -2.33
CA GLU A 292 -10.23 -4.25 -3.28
C GLU A 292 -10.30 -3.00 -4.18
N ILE A 293 -9.27 -2.84 -5.03
CA ILE A 293 -9.11 -1.64 -5.87
C ILE A 293 -10.34 -1.38 -6.76
N GLU A 294 -11.02 -2.44 -7.16
CA GLU A 294 -12.23 -2.41 -7.98
C GLU A 294 -13.51 -2.06 -7.21
N ASP A 295 -13.49 -2.02 -5.89
CA ASP A 295 -14.72 -1.89 -5.12
C ASP A 295 -15.49 -0.63 -5.51
N SER A 296 -16.75 -0.85 -5.88
CA SER A 296 -17.68 0.14 -6.40
C SER A 296 -17.21 0.94 -7.63
N LEU A 297 -16.11 0.55 -8.30
CA LEU A 297 -15.58 1.22 -9.49
C LEU A 297 -15.79 0.40 -10.77
N HIS A 298 -16.07 1.09 -11.86
CA HIS A 298 -16.10 0.46 -13.18
C HIS A 298 -14.69 -0.02 -13.59
N PRO A 299 -14.52 -1.20 -14.21
CA PRO A 299 -13.20 -1.76 -14.55
C PRO A 299 -12.27 -0.83 -15.35
N LEU A 300 -12.83 0.02 -16.23
CA LEU A 300 -12.06 1.02 -16.98
C LEU A 300 -11.47 2.12 -16.07
N LEU A 301 -12.18 2.53 -15.02
CA LEU A 301 -11.68 3.50 -14.04
C LEU A 301 -10.56 2.89 -13.20
N THR A 302 -10.76 1.65 -12.75
CA THR A 302 -9.74 0.87 -12.04
C THR A 302 -8.47 0.73 -12.89
N ARG A 303 -8.62 0.39 -14.17
CA ARG A 303 -7.51 0.32 -15.12
C ARG A 303 -6.81 1.67 -15.27
N ARG A 304 -7.56 2.76 -15.40
CA ARG A 304 -7.01 4.12 -15.50
C ARG A 304 -6.16 4.50 -14.28
N LEU A 305 -6.62 4.19 -13.06
CA LEU A 305 -5.88 4.45 -11.82
C LEU A 305 -4.53 3.69 -11.78
N ILE A 306 -4.53 2.44 -12.24
CA ILE A 306 -3.30 1.64 -12.37
C ILE A 306 -2.39 2.24 -13.45
N GLU A 307 -2.94 2.60 -14.61
CA GLU A 307 -2.20 3.23 -15.72
C GLU A 307 -1.46 4.49 -15.28
N MET A 308 -2.06 5.35 -14.45
CA MET A 308 -1.40 6.54 -13.92
C MET A 308 -0.10 6.23 -13.14
N VAL A 309 -0.01 5.08 -12.48
CA VAL A 309 1.19 4.64 -11.75
C VAL A 309 2.21 3.98 -12.68
N GLN A 310 1.75 3.31 -13.75
CA GLN A 310 2.65 2.63 -14.71
C GLN A 310 3.20 3.57 -15.79
N ASP A 311 2.50 4.66 -16.10
CA ASP A 311 2.89 5.64 -17.11
C ASP A 311 3.98 6.58 -16.59
N LYS A 312 5.18 6.53 -17.19
CA LYS A 312 6.32 7.38 -16.84
C LYS A 312 6.09 8.88 -17.08
N ALA A 313 5.19 9.25 -17.99
CA ALA A 313 4.84 10.65 -18.22
C ALA A 313 3.98 11.22 -17.07
N ILE A 314 3.22 10.36 -16.38
CA ILE A 314 2.38 10.74 -15.24
C ILE A 314 3.16 10.52 -13.93
N ASN A 315 3.68 9.32 -13.72
CA ASN A 315 4.43 8.91 -12.52
C ASN A 315 5.91 9.35 -12.59
N THR A 316 6.12 10.67 -12.55
CA THR A 316 7.46 11.26 -12.67
C THR A 316 8.31 11.15 -11.40
N LYS A 317 7.70 10.80 -10.25
CA LYS A 317 8.38 10.67 -8.95
C LYS A 317 8.54 9.22 -8.50
N GLY A 318 8.05 8.27 -9.30
CA GLY A 318 8.22 6.85 -9.05
C GLY A 318 7.43 6.35 -7.84
N ALA A 319 6.17 6.78 -7.74
CA ALA A 319 5.17 6.16 -6.88
C ALA A 319 5.00 4.69 -7.22
N GLN A 320 4.60 3.90 -6.24
CA GLN A 320 4.33 2.48 -6.41
C GLN A 320 2.91 2.16 -5.95
N LEU A 321 2.35 1.07 -6.44
CA LEU A 321 1.03 0.58 -6.08
C LEU A 321 1.12 -0.88 -5.68
N ILE A 322 0.53 -1.24 -4.56
CA ILE A 322 0.20 -2.64 -4.22
C ILE A 322 -1.28 -2.70 -3.92
N PHE A 323 -1.97 -3.62 -4.58
CA PHE A 323 -3.41 -3.75 -4.40
C PHE A 323 -3.89 -5.19 -4.41
N THR A 324 -5.06 -5.39 -3.83
CA THR A 324 -5.78 -6.66 -3.92
C THR A 324 -6.96 -6.51 -4.87
N THR A 325 -7.32 -7.62 -5.52
CA THR A 325 -8.46 -7.67 -6.41
C THR A 325 -9.01 -9.09 -6.52
N HIS A 326 -10.29 -9.21 -6.86
CA HIS A 326 -10.90 -10.44 -7.35
C HIS A 326 -11.37 -10.32 -8.81
N ASP A 327 -11.18 -9.15 -9.43
CA ASP A 327 -11.59 -8.91 -10.81
C ASP A 327 -10.64 -9.58 -11.81
N ALA A 328 -11.08 -10.73 -12.34
CA ALA A 328 -10.36 -11.47 -13.37
C ALA A 328 -10.19 -10.68 -14.67
N MET A 329 -10.97 -9.61 -14.93
CA MET A 329 -10.82 -8.78 -16.13
C MET A 329 -9.52 -7.98 -16.14
N LEU A 330 -8.96 -7.67 -14.96
CA LEU A 330 -7.66 -7.02 -14.83
C LEU A 330 -6.49 -7.98 -15.13
N LEU A 331 -6.73 -9.31 -15.12
CA LEU A 331 -5.71 -10.32 -15.30
C LEU A 331 -5.32 -10.46 -16.79
N ASP A 332 -4.54 -9.49 -17.27
CA ASP A 332 -4.20 -9.33 -18.70
C ASP A 332 -2.69 -9.08 -18.89
N LEU A 333 -2.02 -9.97 -19.64
CA LEU A 333 -0.60 -9.82 -20.01
C LEU A 333 -0.35 -8.79 -21.12
N ASN A 334 -1.39 -8.16 -21.66
CA ASN A 334 -1.27 -6.95 -22.48
C ASN A 334 -1.32 -5.67 -21.64
N PHE A 335 -1.43 -5.80 -20.32
CA PHE A 335 -1.50 -4.67 -19.39
C PHE A 335 -0.50 -4.78 -18.24
N PHE A 336 -0.27 -6.00 -17.75
CA PHE A 336 0.70 -6.29 -16.71
C PHE A 336 1.85 -7.14 -17.22
N ARG A 337 3.01 -6.93 -16.61
CA ARG A 337 4.11 -7.91 -16.65
C ARG A 337 3.75 -9.11 -15.76
N ARG A 338 4.34 -10.28 -16.06
CA ARG A 338 4.09 -11.50 -15.27
C ARG A 338 4.53 -11.38 -13.82
N ASP A 339 5.60 -10.63 -13.56
CA ASP A 339 6.14 -10.37 -12.22
C ASP A 339 5.32 -9.37 -11.39
N GLN A 340 4.34 -8.70 -11.99
CA GLN A 340 3.38 -7.85 -11.28
C GLN A 340 2.16 -8.63 -10.75
N ILE A 341 1.92 -9.85 -11.23
CA ILE A 341 0.75 -10.65 -10.88
C ILE A 341 1.12 -11.66 -9.78
N TRP A 342 0.40 -11.57 -8.68
CA TRP A 342 0.52 -12.43 -7.51
C TRP A 342 -0.83 -13.04 -7.15
N PHE A 343 -0.79 -14.18 -6.48
CA PHE A 343 -1.97 -14.91 -6.01
C PHE A 343 -1.84 -15.16 -4.51
N ALA A 344 -2.95 -14.98 -3.80
CA ALA A 344 -3.13 -15.46 -2.45
C ALA A 344 -4.14 -16.61 -2.46
N GLU A 345 -3.79 -17.70 -1.81
CA GLU A 345 -4.64 -18.89 -1.69
C GLU A 345 -4.68 -19.35 -0.24
N LYS A 346 -5.83 -19.85 0.20
CA LYS A 346 -5.95 -20.47 1.51
C LYS A 346 -5.69 -21.97 1.37
N ASN A 347 -4.74 -22.47 2.15
CA ASN A 347 -4.51 -23.91 2.25
C ASN A 347 -5.68 -24.59 2.96
N ASP A 348 -6.34 -25.55 2.30
CA ASP A 348 -7.57 -26.19 2.80
C ASP A 348 -7.38 -26.90 4.15
N LYS A 349 -6.19 -27.47 4.40
CA LYS A 349 -5.92 -28.25 5.62
C LYS A 349 -5.50 -27.37 6.78
N THR A 350 -4.57 -26.46 6.52
CA THR A 350 -3.95 -25.64 7.57
C THR A 350 -4.68 -24.33 7.80
N CYS A 351 -5.57 -23.91 6.89
CA CYS A 351 -6.16 -22.58 6.82
C CYS A 351 -5.17 -21.42 6.65
N ALA A 352 -3.89 -21.70 6.38
CA ALA A 352 -2.87 -20.68 6.19
C ALA A 352 -2.96 -20.07 4.78
N THR A 353 -2.70 -18.77 4.68
CA THR A 353 -2.51 -18.08 3.41
C THR A 353 -1.15 -18.43 2.84
N GLU A 354 -1.16 -18.87 1.58
CA GLU A 354 0.00 -19.05 0.72
C GLU A 354 0.00 -17.94 -0.32
N LEU A 355 1.16 -17.30 -0.51
CA LEU A 355 1.32 -16.19 -1.43
C LEU A 355 2.40 -16.53 -2.46
N TYR A 356 2.08 -16.41 -3.75
CA TYR A 356 3.01 -16.78 -4.82
C TYR A 356 2.78 -15.95 -6.08
N SER A 357 3.83 -15.77 -6.88
CA SER A 357 3.76 -15.02 -8.14
C SER A 357 3.30 -15.90 -9.30
N LEU A 358 2.64 -15.31 -10.30
CA LEU A 358 2.37 -15.94 -11.59
C LEU A 358 3.64 -16.47 -12.27
N THR A 359 4.80 -15.84 -12.01
CA THR A 359 6.10 -16.27 -12.55
C THR A 359 6.46 -17.71 -12.15
N SER A 360 5.96 -18.21 -11.02
CA SER A 360 6.13 -19.60 -10.57
C SER A 360 5.52 -20.64 -11.52
N PHE A 361 4.57 -20.24 -12.39
CA PHE A 361 3.89 -21.13 -13.34
C PHE A 361 4.44 -21.05 -14.77
N SER A 362 5.42 -20.18 -15.03
CA SER A 362 6.05 -19.99 -16.34
C SER A 362 5.05 -19.90 -17.52
N PRO A 363 4.02 -19.03 -17.46
CA PRO A 363 3.05 -18.93 -18.55
C PRO A 363 3.71 -18.44 -19.83
N ARG A 364 3.21 -18.93 -20.97
CA ARG A 364 3.76 -18.59 -22.29
C ARG A 364 3.40 -17.15 -22.65
N LYS A 365 4.22 -16.52 -23.51
CA LYS A 365 3.92 -15.19 -24.04
C LYS A 365 2.61 -15.26 -24.85
N GLY A 366 1.67 -14.36 -24.58
CA GLY A 366 0.35 -14.33 -25.25
C GLY A 366 -0.65 -15.37 -24.74
N GLU A 367 -0.32 -16.12 -23.69
CA GLU A 367 -1.26 -17.03 -23.05
C GLU A 367 -2.43 -16.25 -22.44
N ASN A 368 -3.66 -16.76 -22.62
CA ASN A 368 -4.84 -16.22 -21.97
C ASN A 368 -4.85 -16.65 -20.49
N VAL A 369 -4.06 -15.93 -19.69
CA VAL A 369 -3.91 -16.16 -18.25
C VAL A 369 -5.23 -16.00 -17.50
N ARG A 370 -6.11 -15.09 -17.93
CA ARG A 370 -7.46 -14.95 -17.37
C ARG A 370 -8.24 -16.25 -17.49
N LYS A 371 -8.25 -16.87 -18.68
CA LYS A 371 -8.90 -18.17 -18.90
C LYS A 371 -8.26 -19.26 -18.05
N GLY A 372 -6.93 -19.28 -17.95
CA GLY A 372 -6.21 -20.23 -17.10
C GLY A 372 -6.58 -20.10 -15.61
N TYR A 373 -6.67 -18.87 -15.10
CA TYR A 373 -7.11 -18.57 -13.74
C TYR A 373 -8.54 -19.04 -13.50
N LEU A 374 -9.48 -18.70 -14.39
CA LEU A 374 -10.89 -19.13 -14.31
C LEU A 374 -11.07 -20.66 -14.40
N GLN A 375 -10.08 -21.37 -14.96
CA GLN A 375 -10.04 -22.83 -15.01
C GLN A 375 -9.31 -23.46 -13.80
N GLY A 376 -8.85 -22.65 -12.84
CA GLY A 376 -8.17 -23.10 -11.62
C GLY A 376 -6.69 -23.46 -11.81
N ARG A 377 -6.08 -23.17 -12.97
CA ARG A 377 -4.67 -23.54 -13.25
C ARG A 377 -3.68 -22.94 -12.27
N PHE A 378 -3.97 -21.75 -11.77
CA PHE A 378 -3.09 -21.00 -10.87
C PHE A 378 -3.57 -21.03 -9.42
N GLY A 379 -4.52 -21.90 -9.07
CA GLY A 379 -5.17 -21.88 -7.75
C GLY A 379 -5.93 -20.59 -7.50
N ALA A 380 -6.10 -20.24 -6.22
CA ALA A 380 -6.62 -18.96 -5.75
C ALA A 380 -8.03 -18.59 -6.27
N ILE A 381 -8.81 -19.56 -6.75
CA ILE A 381 -10.20 -19.39 -7.22
C ILE A 381 -11.16 -20.06 -6.22
N PRO A 382 -12.37 -19.51 -5.97
CA PRO A 382 -13.32 -20.18 -5.09
C PRO A 382 -13.81 -21.51 -5.68
N PHE A 383 -13.84 -22.55 -4.84
CA PHE A 383 -14.52 -23.82 -5.15
C PHE A 383 -15.99 -23.72 -4.74
N ILE A 384 -16.86 -23.45 -5.71
CA ILE A 384 -18.32 -23.41 -5.51
C ILE A 384 -18.88 -24.77 -5.91
N GLY A 385 -19.53 -25.48 -4.98
CA GLY A 385 -20.25 -26.73 -5.32
C GLY A 385 -19.94 -27.97 -4.47
N GLY A 386 -19.17 -27.86 -3.38
CA GLY A 386 -19.23 -28.81 -2.28
C GLY A 386 -18.94 -30.28 -2.62
N ASP A 387 -17.72 -30.58 -3.06
CA ASP A 387 -17.06 -31.82 -2.65
C ASP A 387 -15.88 -31.40 -1.77
N ALA A 388 -16.16 -31.24 -0.48
CA ALA A 388 -15.13 -30.95 0.52
C ALA A 388 -14.09 -32.08 0.49
N ARG A 389 -12.82 -31.72 0.27
CA ARG A 389 -11.69 -32.65 0.33
C ARG A 389 -11.25 -32.96 1.75
#